data_AF-A0A498Q6K5-F1
#
_entry.id   AF-A0A498Q6K5-F1
#
_cell.length_a   1.000
_cell.length_b   1.000
_cell.length_c   1.000
_cell.angle_alpha   90.00
_cell.angle_beta   90.00
_cell.angle_gamma   90.00
#
_symmetry.space_group_name_H-M   'P 1'
#
loop_
_entity.id
_entity.type
_entity.pdbx_description
1 polymer ?
#
loop_
_entity_poly.entity_id
_entity_poly.type
_entity_poly.pdbx_seq_one_letter_code
_entity_poly.pdbx_strand_id
1 'polypeptide(L)'
;MFQLLIGYRYHSAAVVTGQPAVDPDEVHLVDELCGQPGTRVPHLWIWQGGQRVSTLDLLGPGFSLLTGDERWREAAAAVSHALGVPIATQCLGDEAWFAATRLAPGGALLVRPDDFVGLRCGEFPADPTGVLRQALSRILCR
;
A
#
# COMPACT_ATOMS: atom_id res chain seq x y z
N MET A 1 8.44 13.17 18.65
CA MET A 1 7.21 12.48 19.13
C MET A 1 6.48 11.75 18.00
N PHE A 2 6.39 12.33 16.79
CA PHE A 2 5.84 11.68 15.58
C PHE A 2 6.24 10.21 15.41
N GLN A 3 7.55 9.94 15.40
CA GLN A 3 8.10 8.61 15.13
C GLN A 3 7.54 7.52 16.07
N LEU A 4 7.48 7.80 17.38
CA LEU A 4 6.99 6.85 18.39
C LEU A 4 5.46 6.63 18.33
N LEU A 5 4.70 7.63 17.86
CA LEU A 5 3.24 7.55 17.80
C LEU A 5 2.74 6.90 16.51
N ILE A 6 3.33 7.25 15.37
CA ILE A 6 2.84 6.84 14.04
C ILE A 6 3.93 6.50 13.03
N GLY A 7 5.21 6.76 13.33
CA GLY A 7 6.33 6.45 12.44
C GLY A 7 6.98 5.10 12.68
N TYR A 8 6.42 4.25 13.55
CA TYR A 8 6.92 2.88 13.73
C TYR A 8 6.60 2.01 12.52
N ARG A 9 7.47 1.03 12.29
CA ARG A 9 7.34 0.08 11.18
C ARG A 9 7.15 -1.32 11.72
N TYR A 10 6.18 -2.04 11.17
CA TYR A 10 5.99 -3.46 11.41
C TYR A 10 6.99 -4.30 10.62
N HIS A 11 7.53 -5.32 11.29
CA HIS A 11 8.41 -6.33 10.74
C HIS A 11 7.78 -7.69 11.00
N SER A 12 7.17 -8.27 9.96
CA SER A 12 6.55 -9.59 10.05
C SER A 12 6.33 -10.19 8.66
N ALA A 13 5.88 -11.45 8.60
CA ALA A 13 5.48 -12.08 7.36
C ALA A 13 4.36 -11.32 6.61
N ALA A 14 3.54 -10.54 7.34
CA ALA A 14 2.47 -9.72 6.81
C ALA A 14 2.95 -8.36 6.25
N VAL A 15 4.26 -8.18 6.05
CA VAL A 15 4.88 -7.04 5.39
C VAL A 15 5.83 -7.57 4.31
N VAL A 16 5.51 -7.31 3.05
CA VAL A 16 6.29 -7.79 1.91
C VAL A 16 7.36 -6.77 1.58
N THR A 17 8.58 -7.10 1.98
CA THR A 17 9.79 -6.35 1.66
C THR A 17 10.67 -7.18 0.71
N GLY A 18 11.46 -6.49 -0.13
CA GLY A 18 12.57 -7.12 -0.87
C GLY A 18 13.85 -7.24 -0.02
N GLN A 19 13.79 -6.91 1.27
CA GLN A 19 14.93 -6.91 2.18
C GLN A 19 14.92 -8.17 3.05
N PRO A 20 16.10 -8.68 3.45
CA PRO A 20 16.19 -9.78 4.39
C PRO A 20 15.48 -9.46 5.71
N ALA A 21 15.06 -10.50 6.42
CA ALA A 21 14.48 -10.35 7.75
C ALA A 21 15.51 -9.67 8.67
N VAL A 22 15.07 -8.59 9.31
CA VAL A 22 15.86 -7.88 10.34
C VAL A 22 15.55 -8.52 11.70
N ASP A 23 16.38 -8.23 12.70
CA ASP A 23 16.14 -8.62 14.08
C ASP A 23 14.71 -8.19 14.52
N PRO A 24 13.83 -9.12 14.93
CA PRO A 24 12.48 -8.79 15.36
C PRO A 24 12.41 -7.87 16.58
N ASP A 25 13.49 -7.76 17.36
CA ASP A 25 13.56 -6.89 18.54
C ASP A 25 13.99 -5.44 18.19
N GLU A 26 14.38 -5.17 16.93
CA GLU A 26 14.78 -3.84 16.48
C GLU A 26 13.56 -2.98 16.11
N VAL A 27 13.38 -1.85 16.82
CA VAL A 27 12.35 -0.87 16.48
C VAL A 27 12.82 0.02 15.34
N HIS A 28 12.22 -0.18 14.16
CA HIS A 28 12.47 0.69 13.02
C HIS A 28 11.48 1.85 12.97
N LEU A 29 12.01 3.07 12.88
CA LEU A 29 11.26 4.31 12.83
C LEU A 29 11.50 5.03 11.51
N VAL A 30 10.49 5.76 11.04
CA VAL A 30 10.59 6.69 9.91
C VAL A 30 10.24 8.12 10.35
N ASP A 31 10.94 9.08 9.77
CA ASP A 31 10.66 10.52 9.97
C ASP A 31 9.41 10.98 9.23
N GLU A 32 9.05 10.27 8.15
CA GLU A 32 7.93 10.60 7.29
C GLU A 32 7.27 9.32 6.76
N LEU A 33 5.94 9.33 6.70
CA LEU A 33 5.17 8.27 6.05
C LEU A 33 5.16 8.53 4.54
N CYS A 34 5.90 7.74 3.77
CA CYS A 34 5.96 7.82 2.31
C CYS A 34 5.36 6.56 1.66
N GLY A 35 4.64 5.74 2.43
CA GLY A 35 4.13 4.46 1.98
C GLY A 35 5.20 3.37 1.94
N GLN A 36 6.11 3.35 2.92
CA GLN A 36 7.07 2.28 3.09
C GLN A 36 6.35 1.01 3.56
N PRO A 37 6.69 -0.21 3.09
CA PRO A 37 6.09 -1.43 3.61
C PRO A 37 6.28 -1.55 5.13
N GLY A 38 5.20 -1.79 5.85
CA GLY A 38 5.17 -1.90 7.31
C GLY A 38 4.90 -0.59 8.04
N THR A 39 4.80 0.55 7.35
CA THR A 39 4.34 1.81 7.97
C THR A 39 2.86 2.03 7.67
N ARG A 40 2.22 2.96 8.39
CA ARG A 40 0.90 3.45 8.00
C ARG A 40 0.95 4.12 6.64
N VAL A 41 -0.13 4.00 5.86
CA VAL A 41 -0.31 4.80 4.65
C VAL A 41 -0.30 6.30 5.01
N PRO A 42 0.32 7.17 4.21
CA PRO A 42 0.30 8.61 4.49
C PRO A 42 -1.12 9.16 4.48
N HIS A 43 -1.47 9.89 5.54
CA HIS A 43 -2.68 10.69 5.60
C HIS A 43 -2.49 11.98 4.82
N LEU A 44 -3.21 12.12 3.71
CA LEU A 44 -3.16 13.30 2.85
C LEU A 44 -4.58 13.75 2.54
N TRP A 45 -4.77 15.06 2.45
CA TRP A 45 -5.95 15.62 1.81
C TRP A 45 -5.67 15.76 0.32
N ILE A 46 -6.44 15.07 -0.51
CA ILE A 46 -6.30 15.08 -1.98
C ILE A 46 -7.61 15.48 -2.64
N TRP A 47 -7.54 15.90 -3.91
CA TRP A 47 -8.69 16.14 -4.76
C TRP A 47 -8.98 14.92 -5.62
N GLN A 48 -10.19 14.37 -5.47
CA GLN A 48 -10.67 13.25 -6.28
C GLN A 48 -12.11 13.53 -6.71
N GLY A 49 -12.39 13.44 -8.00
CA GLY A 49 -13.74 13.72 -8.54
C GLY A 49 -14.28 15.12 -8.21
N GLY A 50 -13.40 16.12 -8.05
CA GLY A 50 -13.79 17.49 -7.69
C GLY A 50 -14.10 17.70 -6.21
N GLN A 51 -13.87 16.70 -5.35
CA GLN A 51 -14.04 16.81 -3.90
C GLN A 51 -12.71 16.62 -3.18
N ARG A 52 -12.55 17.31 -2.03
CA ARG A 52 -11.41 17.12 -1.14
C ARG A 52 -11.69 15.95 -0.20
N VAL A 53 -10.87 14.91 -0.24
CA VAL A 53 -11.04 13.67 0.52
C VAL A 53 -9.74 13.27 1.22
N SER A 54 -9.85 12.55 2.34
CA SER A 54 -8.69 11.97 3.01
C SER A 54 -8.28 10.67 2.32
N THR A 55 -6.98 10.41 2.18
CA THR A 55 -6.48 9.09 1.73
C THR A 55 -6.94 7.94 2.61
N LEU A 56 -7.23 8.19 3.90
CA LEU A 56 -7.74 7.18 4.82
C LEU A 56 -9.23 6.87 4.58
N ASP A 57 -10.01 7.86 4.17
CA ASP A 57 -11.45 7.67 3.85
C ASP A 57 -11.66 6.84 2.58
N LEU A 58 -10.62 6.68 1.76
CA LEU A 58 -10.64 5.91 0.50
C LEU A 58 -10.37 4.42 0.71
N LEU A 59 -9.94 4.03 1.91
CA LEU A 59 -9.66 2.64 2.24
C LEU A 59 -10.97 1.85 2.37
N GLY A 60 -11.00 0.68 1.74
CA GLY A 60 -12.10 -0.26 1.88
C GLY A 60 -12.03 -1.06 3.19
N PRO A 61 -13.08 -1.82 3.53
CA PRO A 61 -13.12 -2.66 4.75
C PRO A 61 -12.16 -3.87 4.72
N GLY A 62 -11.51 -4.10 3.59
CA GLY A 62 -10.54 -5.18 3.36
C GLY A 62 -9.19 -4.63 2.94
N PHE A 63 -8.55 -5.27 1.96
CA PHE A 63 -7.35 -4.70 1.36
C PHE A 63 -7.71 -3.55 0.43
N SER A 64 -6.84 -2.56 0.33
CA SER A 64 -6.97 -1.46 -0.61
C SER A 64 -5.72 -1.33 -1.46
N LEU A 65 -5.87 -1.12 -2.77
CA LEU A 65 -4.77 -0.83 -3.68
C LEU A 65 -4.86 0.64 -4.10
N LEU A 66 -3.92 1.45 -3.61
CA LEU A 66 -3.82 2.87 -3.96
C LEU A 66 -2.76 3.04 -5.05
N THR A 67 -3.10 3.66 -6.18
CA THR A 67 -2.22 3.76 -7.34
C THR A 67 -2.50 5.04 -8.13
N GLY A 68 -1.56 5.48 -8.97
CA GLY A 68 -1.82 6.51 -9.99
C GLY A 68 -2.29 5.97 -11.34
N ASP A 69 -2.46 4.65 -11.47
CA ASP A 69 -2.64 3.99 -12.77
C ASP A 69 -3.77 2.96 -12.76
N GLU A 70 -4.78 3.21 -13.60
CA GLU A 70 -5.97 2.38 -13.74
C GLU A 70 -5.67 0.94 -14.19
N ARG A 71 -4.51 0.68 -14.82
CA ARG A 71 -4.12 -0.67 -15.26
C ARG A 71 -4.02 -1.67 -14.10
N TRP A 72 -3.81 -1.21 -12.87
CA TRP A 72 -3.81 -2.07 -11.70
C TRP A 72 -5.18 -2.66 -11.36
N ARG A 73 -6.28 -2.05 -11.81
CA ARG A 73 -7.65 -2.48 -11.47
C ARG A 73 -7.94 -3.89 -11.97
N GLU A 74 -7.49 -4.24 -13.16
CA GLU A 74 -7.66 -5.58 -13.73
C GLU A 74 -6.89 -6.63 -12.91
N ALA A 75 -5.62 -6.35 -12.57
CA ALA A 75 -4.80 -7.24 -11.75
C ALA A 75 -5.40 -7.45 -10.36
N ALA A 76 -5.86 -6.37 -9.71
CA ALA A 76 -6.51 -6.45 -8.40
C ALA A 76 -7.81 -7.26 -8.45
N ALA A 77 -8.64 -7.07 -9.48
CA ALA A 77 -9.87 -7.84 -9.65
C ALA A 77 -9.60 -9.33 -9.85
N ALA A 78 -8.62 -9.67 -10.69
CA ALA A 78 -8.23 -11.06 -10.95
C ALA A 78 -7.69 -11.76 -9.69
N VAL A 79 -6.85 -11.08 -8.92
CA VAL A 79 -6.33 -11.62 -7.65
C VAL A 79 -7.42 -11.73 -6.59
N SER A 80 -8.27 -10.70 -6.45
CA SER A 80 -9.41 -10.70 -5.53
C SER A 80 -10.32 -11.91 -5.78
N HIS A 81 -10.67 -12.18 -7.05
CA HIS A 81 -11.48 -13.33 -7.44
C HIS A 81 -10.79 -14.66 -7.15
N ALA A 82 -9.54 -14.82 -7.60
CA ALA A 82 -8.79 -16.07 -7.43
C ALA A 82 -8.56 -16.46 -5.97
N LEU A 83 -8.51 -15.47 -5.09
CA LEU A 83 -8.15 -15.63 -3.70
C LEU A 83 -9.32 -15.48 -2.73
N GLY A 84 -10.50 -15.07 -3.20
CA GLY A 84 -11.69 -14.85 -2.37
C GLY A 84 -11.52 -13.74 -1.33
N VAL A 85 -10.66 -12.75 -1.59
CA VAL A 85 -10.34 -11.65 -0.66
C VAL A 85 -10.65 -10.32 -1.34
N PRO A 86 -11.55 -9.48 -0.78
CA PRO A 86 -11.87 -8.18 -1.35
C PRO A 86 -10.64 -7.24 -1.40
N ILE A 87 -10.41 -6.65 -2.58
CA ILE A 87 -9.40 -5.61 -2.80
C ILE A 87 -10.10 -4.40 -3.42
N ALA A 88 -10.14 -3.28 -2.71
CA ALA A 88 -10.66 -2.01 -3.22
C ALA A 88 -9.56 -1.24 -3.96
N THR A 89 -9.72 -0.98 -5.27
CA THR A 89 -8.72 -0.23 -6.04
C THR A 89 -9.11 1.23 -6.20
N GLN A 90 -8.24 2.14 -5.76
CA GLN A 90 -8.39 3.58 -5.86
C GLN A 90 -7.28 4.16 -6.73
N CYS A 91 -7.68 4.84 -7.80
CA CYS A 91 -6.76 5.57 -8.66
C CYS A 91 -6.71 7.05 -8.22
N LEU A 92 -5.53 7.48 -7.79
CA LEU A 92 -5.25 8.78 -7.20
C LEU A 92 -4.41 9.59 -8.19
N GLY A 93 -5.06 10.54 -8.88
CA GLY A 93 -4.42 11.42 -9.85
C GLY A 93 -3.92 12.75 -9.28
N ASP A 94 -3.80 12.87 -7.95
CA ASP A 94 -3.45 14.12 -7.27
C ASP A 94 -1.93 14.26 -7.08
N GLU A 95 -1.39 15.45 -7.35
CA GLU A 95 0.05 15.71 -7.22
C GLU A 95 0.58 15.53 -5.80
N ALA A 96 -0.21 15.82 -4.77
CA ALA A 96 0.18 15.64 -3.37
C ALA A 96 0.41 14.16 -3.03
N TRP A 97 -0.37 13.26 -3.64
CA TRP A 97 -0.16 11.82 -3.51
C TRP A 97 1.20 11.39 -4.07
N PHE A 98 1.54 11.82 -5.28
CA PHE A 98 2.82 11.49 -5.91
C PHE A 98 4.00 12.12 -5.16
N ALA A 99 3.86 13.37 -4.71
CA ALA A 99 4.89 14.06 -3.94
C ALA A 99 5.21 13.35 -2.61
N ALA A 100 4.18 12.96 -1.85
CA ALA A 100 4.35 12.30 -0.55
C ALA A 100 4.87 10.87 -0.69
N THR A 101 4.31 10.10 -1.62
CA THR A 101 4.68 8.68 -1.78
C THR A 101 5.95 8.47 -2.58
N ARG A 102 6.30 9.43 -3.45
CA ARG A 102 7.43 9.35 -4.39
C ARG A 102 7.32 8.13 -5.31
N LEU A 103 6.09 7.71 -5.63
CA LEU A 103 5.82 6.66 -6.60
C LEU A 103 5.91 7.22 -8.01
N ALA A 104 6.39 6.39 -8.94
CA ALA A 104 6.16 6.66 -10.36
C ALA A 104 4.65 6.63 -10.66
N PRO A 105 4.18 7.23 -11.77
CA PRO A 105 2.76 7.22 -12.13
C PRO A 105 2.13 5.81 -12.12
N GLY A 106 2.91 4.80 -12.56
CA GLY A 106 2.50 3.39 -12.57
C GLY A 106 2.65 2.64 -11.23
N GLY A 107 3.16 3.28 -10.18
CA GLY A 107 3.38 2.65 -8.88
C GLY A 107 2.08 2.39 -8.10
N ALA A 108 2.17 1.55 -7.08
CA ALA A 108 1.03 1.22 -6.21
C ALA A 108 1.45 0.86 -4.78
N LEU A 109 0.54 1.10 -3.83
CA LEU A 109 0.60 0.60 -2.46
C LEU A 109 -0.56 -0.36 -2.21
N LEU A 110 -0.26 -1.57 -1.78
CA LEU A 110 -1.26 -2.47 -1.20
C LEU A 110 -1.34 -2.18 0.31
N VAL A 111 -2.47 -1.66 0.74
CA VAL A 111 -2.78 -1.30 2.12
C VAL A 111 -3.65 -2.38 2.75
N ARG A 112 -3.28 -2.80 3.95
CA ARG A 112 -3.99 -3.78 4.77
C ARG A 112 -5.23 -3.17 5.43
N PRO A 113 -6.15 -3.98 5.98
CA PRO A 113 -7.35 -3.49 6.69
C PRO A 113 -7.05 -2.66 7.96
N ASP A 114 -5.80 -2.62 8.42
CA ASP A 114 -5.34 -1.84 9.57
C ASP A 114 -4.54 -0.58 9.18
N ASP A 115 -4.66 -0.15 7.91
CA ASP A 115 -4.04 1.02 7.29
C ASP A 115 -2.53 0.92 7.08
N PHE A 116 -1.93 -0.25 7.32
CA PHE A 116 -0.51 -0.49 7.08
C PHE A 116 -0.23 -0.92 5.66
N VAL A 117 0.86 -0.42 5.08
CA VAL A 117 1.32 -0.83 3.76
C VAL A 117 1.87 -2.24 3.83
N GLY A 118 1.18 -3.19 3.20
CA GLY A 118 1.62 -4.58 3.07
C GLY A 118 2.61 -4.80 1.93
N LEU A 119 2.49 -4.04 0.84
CA LEU A 119 3.39 -4.08 -0.32
C LEU A 119 3.50 -2.67 -0.93
N ARG A 120 4.71 -2.33 -1.40
CA ARG A 120 4.98 -1.16 -2.23
C ARG A 120 5.56 -1.60 -3.57
N CYS A 121 4.95 -1.17 -4.66
CA CYS A 121 5.50 -1.25 -6.02
C CYS A 121 5.85 0.16 -6.49
N GLY A 122 7.13 0.45 -6.70
CA GLY A 122 7.60 1.79 -7.11
C GLY A 122 7.12 2.22 -8.49
N GLU A 123 6.88 1.25 -9.37
CA GLU A 123 6.46 1.41 -10.76
C GLU A 123 5.52 0.27 -11.17
N PHE A 124 5.00 0.32 -12.40
CA PHE A 124 4.12 -0.72 -12.93
C PHE A 124 4.96 -1.94 -13.36
N PRO A 125 4.81 -3.11 -12.71
CA PRO A 125 5.61 -4.30 -13.01
C PRO A 125 5.16 -4.98 -14.31
N ALA A 126 6.01 -5.83 -14.87
CA ALA A 126 5.67 -6.64 -16.05
C ALA A 126 4.52 -7.65 -15.78
N ASP A 127 4.42 -8.17 -14.55
CA ASP A 127 3.36 -9.07 -14.10
C ASP A 127 2.69 -8.53 -12.81
N PRO A 128 1.75 -7.57 -12.92
CA PRO A 128 1.08 -6.98 -11.75
C PRO A 128 0.21 -8.00 -11.00
N THR A 129 -0.39 -8.94 -11.72
CA THR A 129 -1.24 -9.99 -11.13
C THR A 129 -0.41 -10.96 -10.30
N GLY A 130 0.74 -11.40 -10.81
CA GLY A 130 1.67 -12.26 -10.08
C GLY A 130 2.21 -11.59 -8.82
N VAL A 131 2.61 -10.31 -8.93
CA VAL A 131 3.09 -9.52 -7.79
C VAL A 131 2.04 -9.41 -6.68
N LEU A 132 0.79 -9.03 -7.02
CA LEU A 132 -0.29 -8.94 -6.04
C LEU A 132 -0.64 -10.29 -5.43
N ARG A 133 -0.71 -11.35 -6.25
CA ARG A 133 -1.00 -12.71 -5.80
C ARG A 133 0.04 -13.19 -4.80
N GLN A 134 1.32 -13.05 -5.13
CA GLN A 134 2.42 -13.46 -4.25
C GLN A 134 2.39 -12.69 -2.94
N ALA A 135 2.18 -11.37 -2.98
CA ALA A 135 2.12 -10.56 -1.78
C ALA A 135 0.95 -10.94 -0.87
N LEU A 136 -0.25 -11.10 -1.42
CA LEU A 136 -1.42 -11.50 -0.63
C LEU A 136 -1.34 -12.93 -0.12
N SER A 137 -0.80 -13.87 -0.90
CA SER A 137 -0.52 -15.23 -0.43
C SER A 137 0.40 -15.23 0.78
N ARG A 138 1.49 -14.45 0.72
CA ARG A 138 2.43 -14.31 1.84
C ARG A 138 1.78 -13.67 3.06
N ILE A 139 1.05 -12.57 2.89
CA ILE A 139 0.38 -11.84 4.00
C ILE A 139 -0.67 -12.71 4.68
N LEU A 140 -1.36 -13.57 3.92
CA LEU A 140 -2.46 -14.40 4.39
C LEU A 140 -2.03 -15.85 4.70
N CYS A 141 -0.73 -16.14 4.65
CA CYS A 141 -0.14 -17.45 4.93
C CYS A 141 -0.78 -18.60 4.12
N ARG A 142 -0.89 -18.45 2.80
CA ARG A 142 -1.47 -19.43 1.87
C ARG A 142 -0.66 -19.64 0.60
#